data_AF-A0A1H3MGU8-F1
#
_entry.id   AF-A0A1H3MGU8-F1
#
_cell.length_a   1.000
_cell.length_b   1.000
_cell.length_c   1.000
_cell.angle_alpha   90.00
_cell.angle_beta   90.00
_cell.angle_gamma   90.00
#
_symmetry.space_group_name_H-M   'P 1'
#
loop_
_entity.id
_entity.type
_entity.pdbx_description
1 polymer ?
#
loop_
_entity_poly.entity_id
_entity_poly.type
_entity_poly.pdbx_seq_one_letter_code
_entity_poly.pdbx_strand_id
1 'polypeptide(L)'
;MTIHETPKHGDDPAVHDEAQPAAFAKCEADLRSRIYALSADMTMLVGMIEGAAVLYDAVDADLSNNLVARRAANAMVPMLDNIIAEASRIGGALDEIEMKGFRYE
;
A
#
# COMPACT_ATOMS: atom_id res chain seq x y z
N MET A 1 -27.16 33.15 38.30
CA MET A 1 -27.98 32.29 37.42
C MET A 1 -28.55 33.20 36.34
N THR A 2 -27.97 33.18 35.16
CA THR A 2 -28.49 33.83 33.95
C THR A 2 -27.83 33.16 32.74
N ILE A 3 -28.65 32.95 31.72
CA ILE A 3 -28.49 32.00 30.61
C ILE A 3 -27.83 32.69 29.40
N HIS A 4 -27.05 31.89 28.65
CA HIS A 4 -26.52 32.02 27.29
C HIS A 4 -26.79 33.28 26.46
N GLU A 5 -25.76 33.77 25.76
CA GLU A 5 -25.75 33.88 24.29
C GLU A 5 -24.32 33.64 23.77
N THR A 6 -24.08 32.54 23.05
CA THR A 6 -22.92 32.42 22.15
C THR A 6 -23.13 33.37 20.97
N PRO A 7 -22.11 34.13 20.54
CA PRO A 7 -22.28 35.12 19.49
C PRO A 7 -22.75 34.46 18.19
N LYS A 8 -23.85 34.98 17.65
CA LYS A 8 -24.44 34.62 16.36
C LYS A 8 -23.35 34.62 15.29
N HIS A 9 -23.22 33.50 14.57
CA HIS A 9 -22.45 33.45 13.35
C HIS A 9 -22.89 34.60 12.45
N GLY A 10 -21.94 35.44 12.06
CA GLY A 10 -22.16 36.52 11.11
C GLY A 10 -22.74 35.96 9.82
N ASP A 11 -23.55 36.77 9.17
CA ASP A 11 -23.99 36.60 7.80
C ASP A 11 -22.77 36.32 6.90
N ASP A 12 -22.50 35.05 6.61
CA ASP A 12 -21.62 34.65 5.51
C ASP A 12 -22.51 34.18 4.36
N PRO A 13 -22.78 35.06 3.36
CA PRO A 13 -23.68 34.78 2.27
C PRO A 13 -22.95 34.01 1.16
N ALA A 14 -22.45 32.81 1.45
CA ALA A 14 -22.02 31.84 0.43
C ALA A 14 -21.73 30.45 1.01
N VAL A 15 -22.56 29.91 1.93
CA VAL A 15 -22.66 28.44 1.98
C VAL A 15 -23.59 28.05 0.84
N HIS A 16 -23.00 27.95 -0.34
CA HIS A 16 -23.58 27.17 -1.41
C HIS A 16 -23.81 25.78 -0.83
N ASP A 17 -25.08 25.45 -0.59
CA ASP A 17 -25.59 24.09 -0.42
C ASP A 17 -25.51 23.38 -1.79
N GLU A 18 -24.35 23.50 -2.44
CA GLU A 18 -24.00 22.73 -3.62
C GLU A 18 -23.74 21.34 -3.10
N ALA A 19 -24.73 20.47 -3.33
CA ALA A 19 -24.56 19.04 -3.27
C ALA A 19 -23.21 18.69 -3.89
N GLN A 20 -22.20 18.45 -3.03
CA GLN A 20 -20.90 17.98 -3.46
C GLN A 20 -21.17 16.73 -4.29
N PRO A 21 -20.83 16.73 -5.59
CA PRO A 21 -21.41 15.78 -6.50
C PRO A 21 -21.02 14.38 -6.04
N ALA A 22 -21.98 13.45 -6.07
CA ALA A 22 -21.84 12.05 -5.68
C ALA A 22 -20.64 11.31 -6.35
N ALA A 23 -19.99 11.94 -7.32
CA ALA A 23 -18.71 11.54 -7.90
C ALA A 23 -17.55 11.53 -6.86
N PHE A 24 -17.47 12.50 -5.94
CA PHE A 24 -16.40 12.54 -4.92
C PHE A 24 -16.54 11.40 -3.89
N ALA A 25 -17.77 11.12 -3.44
CA ALA A 25 -18.02 10.02 -2.50
C ALA A 25 -17.69 8.64 -3.09
N LYS A 26 -17.89 8.45 -4.41
CA LYS A 26 -17.54 7.19 -5.11
C LYS A 26 -16.03 7.08 -5.38
N CYS A 27 -15.35 8.20 -5.65
CA CYS A 27 -13.91 8.25 -5.87
C CYS A 27 -13.12 8.01 -4.58
N GLU A 28 -13.57 8.53 -3.43
CA GLU A 28 -12.90 8.33 -2.14
C GLU A 28 -12.95 6.88 -1.64
N ALA A 29 -14.10 6.22 -1.78
CA ALA A 29 -14.26 4.81 -1.39
C ALA A 29 -13.43 3.87 -2.29
N ASP A 30 -13.35 4.15 -3.59
CA ASP A 30 -12.52 3.41 -4.54
C ASP A 30 -11.02 3.58 -4.25
N LEU A 31 -10.58 4.82 -3.98
CA LEU A 31 -9.18 5.11 -3.61
C LEU A 31 -8.79 4.44 -2.29
N ARG A 32 -9.65 4.53 -1.26
CA ARG A 32 -9.41 3.89 0.05
C ARG A 32 -9.29 2.37 -0.08
N SER A 33 -10.17 1.74 -0.88
CA SER A 33 -10.11 0.31 -1.17
C SER A 33 -8.79 -0.09 -1.85
N ARG A 34 -8.35 0.69 -2.85
CA ARG A 34 -7.08 0.47 -3.57
C ARG A 34 -5.87 0.62 -2.66
N ILE A 35 -5.87 1.59 -1.76
CA ILE A 35 -4.80 1.77 -0.76
C ILE A 35 -4.74 0.57 0.20
N TYR A 36 -5.89 0.05 0.65
CA TYR A 36 -5.90 -1.12 1.52
C TYR A 36 -5.38 -2.37 0.79
N ALA A 37 -5.82 -2.62 -0.44
CA ALA A 37 -5.30 -3.72 -1.25
C ALA A 37 -3.78 -3.61 -1.43
N LEU A 38 -3.28 -2.43 -1.76
CA LEU A 38 -1.86 -2.17 -1.91
C LEU A 38 -1.07 -2.37 -0.59
N SER A 39 -1.64 -2.00 0.55
CA SER A 39 -1.00 -2.20 1.85
C SER A 39 -0.82 -3.69 2.20
N ALA A 40 -1.79 -4.53 1.84
CA ALA A 40 -1.70 -5.97 2.01
C ALA A 40 -0.62 -6.57 1.10
N ASP A 41 -0.57 -6.12 -0.15
CA ASP A 41 0.42 -6.52 -1.13
C ASP A 41 1.85 -6.15 -0.68
N MET A 42 2.06 -4.92 -0.21
CA MET A 42 3.35 -4.49 0.36
C MET A 42 3.75 -5.29 1.59
N THR A 43 2.79 -5.66 2.45
CA THR A 43 3.05 -6.53 3.61
C THR A 43 3.51 -7.91 3.17
N MET A 44 2.91 -8.48 2.12
CA MET A 44 3.34 -9.76 1.56
C MET A 44 4.76 -9.67 0.97
N LEU A 45 5.06 -8.62 0.22
CA LEU A 45 6.39 -8.39 -0.35
C LEU A 45 7.47 -8.31 0.76
N VAL A 46 7.20 -7.60 1.85
CA VAL A 46 8.10 -7.52 3.01
C VAL A 46 8.33 -8.92 3.60
N GLY A 47 7.28 -9.70 3.82
CA GLY A 47 7.41 -11.07 4.33
C GLY A 47 8.23 -12.00 3.42
N MET A 48 8.14 -11.82 2.09
CA MET A 48 8.96 -12.57 1.13
C MET A 48 10.45 -12.18 1.23
N ILE A 49 10.75 -10.89 1.38
CA ILE A 49 12.12 -10.38 1.56
C ILE A 49 12.71 -10.90 2.87
N GLU A 50 11.96 -10.87 3.96
CA GLU A 50 12.38 -11.42 5.25
C GLU A 50 12.63 -12.93 5.16
N GLY A 51 11.76 -13.68 4.47
CA GLY A 51 11.96 -15.10 4.22
C GLY A 51 13.21 -15.38 3.39
N ALA A 52 13.52 -14.54 2.40
CA ALA A 52 14.74 -14.65 1.60
C ALA A 52 16.01 -14.38 2.43
N ALA A 53 15.97 -13.46 3.39
CA ALA A 53 17.08 -13.19 4.30
C ALA A 53 17.43 -14.44 5.15
N VAL A 54 16.41 -15.15 5.65
CA VAL A 54 16.63 -16.41 6.40
C VAL A 54 17.29 -17.48 5.52
N LEU A 55 16.89 -17.58 4.25
CA LEU A 55 17.52 -18.50 3.31
C LEU A 55 18.97 -18.12 3.02
N TYR A 56 19.25 -16.82 2.87
CA TYR A 56 20.60 -16.32 2.67
C TYR A 56 21.51 -16.69 3.84
N ASP A 57 21.08 -16.46 5.09
CA ASP A 57 21.85 -16.81 6.28
C ASP A 57 22.15 -18.32 6.34
N ALA A 58 21.19 -19.16 5.92
CA ALA A 58 21.38 -20.60 5.85
C ALA A 58 22.38 -21.04 4.75
N VAL A 59 22.50 -20.25 3.67
CA VAL A 59 23.46 -20.50 2.58
C VAL A 59 24.86 -20.03 2.97
N ASP A 60 24.98 -18.84 3.56
CA ASP A 60 26.26 -18.23 3.98
C ASP A 60 26.97 -19.07 5.07
N ALA A 61 26.20 -19.80 5.88
CA ALA A 61 26.70 -20.57 7.02
C ALA A 61 27.54 -21.83 6.70
N ASP A 62 27.62 -22.31 5.44
CA ASP A 62 28.58 -23.30 4.87
C ASP A 62 27.91 -24.16 3.78
N LEU A 63 28.16 -23.81 2.51
CA LEU A 63 27.62 -24.50 1.31
C LEU A 63 28.20 -25.90 1.07
N SER A 64 29.37 -26.22 1.64
CA SER A 64 30.19 -27.33 1.12
C SER A 64 29.76 -28.71 1.60
N ASN A 65 29.12 -28.83 2.78
CA ASN A 65 28.68 -30.12 3.34
C ASN A 65 27.27 -30.12 3.96
N ASN A 66 26.55 -28.99 3.94
CA ASN A 66 25.26 -28.87 4.61
C ASN A 66 24.09 -29.05 3.62
N LEU A 67 23.30 -30.12 3.80
CA LEU A 67 22.07 -30.37 3.02
C LEU A 67 21.04 -29.23 3.16
N VAL A 68 21.01 -28.54 4.30
CA VAL A 68 20.12 -27.40 4.53
C VAL A 68 20.57 -26.20 3.70
N ALA A 69 21.87 -25.87 3.69
CA ALA A 69 22.43 -24.79 2.87
C ALA A 69 22.17 -25.03 1.37
N ARG A 70 22.33 -26.27 0.89
CA ARG A 70 22.04 -26.63 -0.50
C ARG A 70 20.56 -26.49 -0.86
N ARG A 71 19.65 -26.88 0.05
CA ARG A 71 18.20 -26.69 -0.15
C ARG A 71 17.82 -25.21 -0.15
N ALA A 72 18.41 -24.43 0.75
CA ALA A 72 18.20 -22.99 0.81
C ALA A 72 18.69 -22.29 -0.47
N ALA A 73 19.87 -22.64 -0.97
CA ALA A 73 20.40 -22.12 -2.23
C ALA A 73 19.48 -22.42 -3.43
N ASN A 74 18.96 -23.64 -3.51
CA ASN A 74 18.02 -24.03 -4.57
C ASN A 74 16.67 -23.32 -4.47
N ALA A 75 16.23 -22.97 -3.26
CA ALA A 75 14.99 -22.21 -3.04
C ALA A 75 15.17 -20.70 -3.22
N MET A 76 16.40 -20.19 -3.14
CA MET A 76 16.71 -18.76 -3.19
C MET A 76 16.40 -18.16 -4.56
N VAL A 77 16.78 -18.82 -5.65
CA VAL A 77 16.54 -18.35 -7.02
C VAL A 77 15.04 -18.13 -7.31
N PRO A 78 14.14 -19.13 -7.13
CA PRO A 78 12.72 -18.91 -7.37
C PRO A 78 12.09 -17.92 -6.37
N MET A 79 12.63 -17.80 -5.15
CA MET A 79 12.17 -16.79 -4.19
C MET A 79 12.48 -15.37 -4.69
N LEU A 80 13.68 -15.14 -5.21
CA LEU A 80 14.08 -13.84 -5.78
C LEU A 80 13.23 -13.48 -7.00
N ASP A 81 12.96 -14.45 -7.89
CA ASP A 81 12.07 -14.23 -9.04
C ASP A 81 10.66 -13.80 -8.61
N ASN A 82 10.11 -14.45 -7.56
CA ASN A 82 8.81 -14.08 -7.02
C ASN A 82 8.84 -12.68 -6.38
N ILE A 83 9.90 -12.31 -5.66
CA ILE A 83 10.06 -10.97 -5.08
C ILE A 83 10.07 -9.90 -6.18
N ILE A 84 10.82 -10.13 -7.27
CA ILE A 84 10.89 -9.19 -8.40
C ILE A 84 9.54 -9.05 -9.08
N ALA A 85 8.84 -10.17 -9.31
CA ALA A 85 7.52 -10.17 -9.93
C ALA A 85 6.51 -9.38 -9.07
N GLU A 86 6.52 -9.60 -7.77
CA GLU A 86 5.61 -8.95 -6.83
C GLU A 86 5.91 -7.45 -6.68
N ALA A 87 7.19 -7.08 -6.58
CA ALA A 87 7.60 -5.68 -6.57
C ALA A 87 7.20 -4.95 -7.87
N SER A 88 7.34 -5.61 -9.02
CA SER A 88 6.95 -5.05 -10.32
C SER A 88 5.43 -4.85 -10.41
N ARG A 89 4.65 -5.82 -9.90
CA ARG A 89 3.19 -5.73 -9.85
C ARG A 89 2.72 -4.58 -8.96
N ILE A 90 3.32 -4.43 -7.78
CA ILE A 90 3.05 -3.32 -6.84
C ILE A 90 3.42 -1.98 -7.47
N GLY A 91 4.58 -1.88 -8.14
CA GLY A 91 4.99 -0.68 -8.87
C GLY A 91 3.97 -0.27 -9.93
N GLY A 92 3.51 -1.21 -10.76
CA GLY A 92 2.46 -0.94 -11.75
C GLY A 92 1.14 -0.48 -11.12
N ALA A 93 0.76 -1.05 -9.97
CA ALA A 93 -0.44 -0.62 -9.25
C ALA A 93 -0.31 0.80 -8.66
N LEU A 94 0.87 1.18 -8.20
CA LEU A 94 1.19 2.54 -7.77
C LEU A 94 1.12 3.54 -8.92
N ASP A 95 1.72 3.22 -10.07
CA ASP A 95 1.67 4.06 -11.28
C ASP A 95 0.22 4.28 -11.74
N GLU A 96 -0.63 3.26 -11.64
CA GLU A 96 -2.06 3.37 -11.92
C GLU A 96 -2.82 4.26 -10.92
N ILE A 97 -2.40 4.32 -9.66
CA ILE A 97 -2.98 5.24 -8.67
C ILE A 97 -2.56 6.67 -8.98
N GLU A 98 -1.28 6.90 -9.29
CA GLU A 98 -0.75 8.20 -9.66
C GLU A 98 -1.43 8.77 -10.90
N MET A 99 -1.56 7.98 -11.98
CA MET A 99 -2.19 8.42 -13.24
C MET A 99 -3.70 8.68 -13.12
N LYS A 100 -4.39 8.06 -12.15
CA LYS A 100 -5.83 8.22 -11.92
C LYS A 100 -6.16 9.25 -10.83
N GLY A 101 -5.25 9.48 -9.89
CA GLY A 101 -5.46 10.34 -8.72
C GLY A 101 -5.33 11.85 -8.97
N PHE A 102 -4.77 12.27 -10.12
CA PHE A 102 -4.50 13.68 -10.41
C PHE A 102 -5.16 14.23 -11.69
N ARG A 103 -6.16 13.55 -12.25
CA ARG A 103 -6.98 14.14 -13.32
C ARG A 103 -8.09 15.01 -12.71
N TYR A 104 -7.74 16.26 -12.44
CA TYR A 104 -8.72 17.34 -12.35
C TYR A 104 -9.08 17.73 -13.79
N GLU A 105 -10.20 17.23 -14.30
CA GLU A 105 -10.94 17.87 -15.39
C GLU A 105 -12.21 18.50 -14.82
#